data_AF-A0A365QSZ0-F1
#
_entry.id   AF-A0A365QSZ0-F1
#
_cell.length_a   1.000
_cell.length_b   1.000
_cell.length_c   1.000
_cell.angle_alpha   90.00
_cell.angle_beta   90.00
_cell.angle_gamma   90.00
#
_symmetry.space_group_name_H-M   'P 1'
#
loop_
_entity.id
_entity.type
_entity.pdbx_description
1 polymer ?
#
loop_
_entity_poly.entity_id
_entity_poly.type
_entity_poly.pdbx_seq_one_letter_code
_entity_poly.pdbx_strand_id
1 'polypeptide(L)' 'MRQTSAVFCLVLGVASICVGLYCLVQALDAFNLPMAFKVWLSRAVASMVMGWVLLHIGSKRIEAF' A
#
# COMPACT_ATOMS: atom_id res chain seq x y z
N MET A 1 24.78 3.41 3.01
CA MET A 1 23.75 2.41 3.38
C MET A 1 22.40 3.03 3.77
N ARG A 2 22.33 4.15 4.52
CA ARG A 2 21.05 4.76 4.96
C ARG A 2 20.15 5.30 3.84
N GLN A 3 20.71 5.91 2.81
CA GLN A 3 19.96 6.47 1.67
C GLN A 3 19.31 5.36 0.82
N THR A 4 20.02 4.25 0.59
CA THR A 4 19.50 3.08 -0.12
C THR A 4 18.29 2.47 0.61
N SER A 5 18.31 2.43 1.95
CA SER A 5 17.17 1.96 2.75
C SER A 5 15.93 2.86 2.61
N ALA A 6 16.12 4.18 2.54
CA ALA A 6 15.01 5.12 2.40
C ALA A 6 14.35 5.02 1.02
N VAL A 7 15.15 4.92 -0.05
CA VAL A 7 14.66 4.69 -1.42
C VAL A 7 13.93 3.34 -1.51
N PHE A 8 14.46 2.29 -0.87
CA PHE A 8 13.81 0.98 -0.85
C PHE A 8 12.43 1.02 -0.15
N CYS A 9 12.30 1.76 0.96
CA CYS A 9 11.01 1.99 1.62
C CYS A 9 10.01 2.74 0.73
N LEU A 10 10.48 3.72 -0.04
CA LEU A 10 9.61 4.44 -0.98
C LEU A 10 9.10 3.53 -2.10
N VAL A 11 10.00 2.74 -2.71
CA VAL A 11 9.64 1.80 -3.78
C VAL A 11 8.68 0.72 -3.28
N LEU A 12 8.92 0.18 -2.07
CA LEU A 12 7.99 -0.76 -1.43
C LEU A 12 6.63 -0.12 -1.12
N GLY A 13 6.61 1.13 -0.65
CA GLY A 13 5.39 1.87 -0.38
C GLY A 13 4.54 2.06 -1.63
N VAL A 14 5.16 2.48 -2.74
CA VAL A 14 4.49 2.63 -4.04
C VAL A 14 3.96 1.28 -4.55
N ALA A 15 4.78 0.22 -4.51
CA ALA A 15 4.36 -1.12 -4.92
C ALA A 15 3.17 -1.62 -4.08
N SER A 16 3.17 -1.40 -2.76
CA SER A 16 2.07 -1.77 -1.86
C SER A 16 0.77 -1.03 -2.17
N ILE A 17 0.85 0.24 -2.59
CA ILE A 17 -0.31 1.04 -3.01
C ILE A 17 -0.86 0.52 -4.34
N CYS A 18 0.00 0.20 -5.31
CA CYS A 18 -0.42 -0.40 -6.58
C CYS A 18 -1.13 -1.75 -6.37
N VAL A 19 -0.61 -2.61 -5.48
CA VAL A 19 -1.25 -3.87 -5.11
C VAL A 19 -2.60 -3.63 -4.41
N GLY A 20 -2.67 -2.62 -3.53
CA GLY A 20 -3.93 -2.20 -2.90
C GLY A 20 -4.99 -1.75 -3.89
N LEU A 21 -4.61 -0.94 -4.89
CA LEU A 21 -5.48 -0.52 -6.00
C LEU A 21 -5.93 -1.70 -6.85
N TYR A 22 -5.05 -2.65 -7.16
CA TYR A 22 -5.41 -3.86 -7.90
C TYR A 22 -6.42 -4.72 -7.14
N CYS A 23 -6.22 -4.91 -5.83
CA CYS A 23 -7.20 -5.57 -4.95
C CYS A 23 -8.53 -4.83 -4.89
N LEU A 24 -8.51 -3.49 -4.93
CA LEU A 24 -9.73 -2.67 -4.93
C LEU A 24 -10.51 -2.83 -6.24
N VAL A 25 -9.82 -2.85 -7.39
CA VAL A 25 -10.43 -3.12 -8.70
C VAL A 25 -11.05 -4.53 -8.73
N GLN A 26 -10.34 -5.55 -8.22
CA GLN A 26 -10.90 -6.89 -8.08
C GLN A 26 -12.10 -6.95 -7.12
N ALA A 27 -12.09 -6.17 -6.03
CA ALA A 27 -13.25 -6.09 -5.14
C ALA A 27 -14.47 -5.51 -5.89
N LEU A 28 -14.27 -4.45 -6.66
CA LEU A 28 -15.33 -3.82 -7.46
C LEU A 28 -15.85 -4.77 -8.57
N ASP A 29 -14.99 -5.59 -9.15
CA ASP A 29 -15.39 -6.63 -10.11
C ASP A 29 -16.20 -7.76 -9.44
N ALA A 30 -15.83 -8.13 -8.20
CA ALA A 30 -16.53 -9.12 -7.38
C ALA A 30 -17.69 -8.55 -6.53
N PHE A 31 -18.21 -7.36 -6.84
CA PHE A 31 -19.20 -6.65 -6.03
C PHE A 31 -20.50 -7.45 -5.79
N ASN A 32 -20.83 -8.39 -6.68
CA ASN A 32 -21.98 -9.28 -6.55
C ASN A 32 -21.85 -10.33 -5.43
N LEU A 33 -20.67 -10.48 -4.83
CA LEU A 33 -20.40 -11.46 -3.76
C LEU A 33 -20.05 -10.71 -2.45
N PRO A 34 -21.02 -10.47 -1.56
CA PRO A 34 -20.84 -9.58 -0.39
C PRO A 34 -19.77 -10.06 0.60
N MET A 35 -19.56 -11.38 0.73
CA MET A 35 -18.48 -11.93 1.56
C MET A 35 -17.10 -11.74 0.91
N ALA A 36 -16.97 -11.95 -0.39
CA ALA A 36 -15.70 -11.77 -1.10
C ALA A 36 -15.32 -10.29 -1.15
N PHE A 37 -16.28 -9.41 -1.43
CA PHE A 37 -16.10 -7.95 -1.45
C PHE A 37 -15.48 -7.42 -0.15
N LYS A 38 -16.02 -7.78 1.02
CA LYS A 38 -15.47 -7.33 2.32
C LYS A 38 -14.03 -7.79 2.54
N VAL A 39 -13.67 -9.00 2.12
CA VAL A 39 -12.32 -9.53 2.30
C VAL A 39 -11.33 -8.81 1.38
N TRP A 40 -11.67 -8.61 0.11
CA TRP A 40 -10.80 -7.89 -0.83
C TRP A 40 -10.67 -6.40 -0.49
N LEU A 41 -11.76 -5.75 -0.07
CA LEU A 41 -11.75 -4.36 0.38
C LEU A 41 -10.89 -4.19 1.63
N SER A 42 -11.03 -5.05 2.64
CA SER A 42 -10.21 -4.95 3.87
C SER A 42 -8.73 -5.16 3.61
N ARG A 43 -8.37 -6.09 2.70
CA ARG A 43 -6.97 -6.28 2.26
C ARG A 43 -6.45 -5.08 1.46
N ALA A 44 -7.26 -4.48 0.59
CA ALA A 44 -6.90 -3.27 -0.15
C ALA A 44 -6.63 -2.11 0.82
N VAL A 45 -7.52 -1.89 1.78
CA VAL A 45 -7.36 -0.84 2.81
C VAL A 45 -6.12 -1.10 3.67
N ALA A 46 -5.91 -2.34 4.14
CA ALA A 46 -4.71 -2.67 4.92
C ALA A 46 -3.41 -2.43 4.13
N SER A 47 -3.36 -2.82 2.86
CA SER A 47 -2.21 -2.61 1.97
C SER A 47 -1.94 -1.12 1.70
N MET A 48 -3.00 -0.33 1.54
CA MET A 48 -2.90 1.12 1.35
C MET A 48 -2.42 1.83 2.62
N VAL A 49 -2.95 1.47 3.79
CA VAL A 49 -2.51 2.03 5.07
C VAL A 49 -1.05 1.66 5.34
N MET A 50 -0.65 0.42 5.09
CA MET A 50 0.73 -0.02 5.29
C MET A 50 1.69 0.69 4.33
N GLY A 51 1.32 0.83 3.05
CA GLY A 51 2.07 1.61 2.07
C GLY A 51 2.20 3.09 2.47
N TRP A 52 1.13 3.70 2.98
CA TRP A 52 1.15 5.08 3.48
C TRP A 52 2.12 5.26 4.65
N VAL A 53 2.09 4.35 5.63
CA VAL A 53 3.00 4.40 6.79
C VAL A 53 4.47 4.27 6.35
N LEU A 54 4.75 3.34 5.43
CA LEU A 54 6.09 3.16 4.85
C LEU A 54 6.58 4.41 4.11
N LEU A 55 5.71 5.05 3.31
CA LEU A 55 6.02 6.31 2.64
C LEU A 55 6.27 7.43 3.64
N HIS A 56 5.45 7.53 4.69
CA HIS A 56 5.56 8.60 5.68
C HIS A 56 6.85 8.48 6.51
N ILE A 57 7.28 7.26 6.83
CA ILE A 57 8.56 6.99 7.51
C ILE A 57 9.73 7.22 6.54
N GLY A 58 9.62 6.76 5.29
CA GLY A 58 10.61 6.95 4.24
C GLY A 58 10.87 8.43 3.95
N SER A 59 9.81 9.23 3.80
CA SER A 59 9.90 10.67 3.55
C SER A 59 10.56 11.41 4.71
N LYS A 60 10.15 11.14 5.95
CA LYS A 60 10.79 11.74 7.14
C LYS A 60 12.26 11.34 7.30
N ARG A 61 12.65 10.14 6.85
CA ARG A 61 14.04 9.69 6.84
C ARG A 61 14.89 10.39 5.77
N ILE A 62 14.28 10.89 4.70
CA ILE A 62 14.96 11.64 3.63
C ILE A 62 15.05 13.12 3.99
N GLU A 63 14.01 13.71 4.59
CA GLU A 63 14.02 15.10 5.09
C GLU A 63 14.97 15.32 6.28
N ALA A 64 15.22 14.28 7.08
CA ALA A 64 16.19 14.31 8.17
C ALA A 64 17.66 14.24 7.69
N PHE A 65 17.89 14.29 6.37
CA PHE A 65 19.20 14.17 5.74
C PHE A 65 19.64 15.48 5.08
#